data_AF-A0A3A8JH51-F1
#
_entry.id   AF-A0A3A8JH51-F1
#
_cell.length_a   1.000
_cell.length_b   1.000
_cell.length_c   1.000
_cell.angle_alpha   90.00
_cell.angle_beta   90.00
_cell.angle_gamma   90.00
#
_symmetry.space_group_name_H-M   'P 1'
#
loop_
_entity.id
_entity.type
_entity.pdbx_description
1 polymer ?
#
loop_
_entity_poly.entity_id
_entity_poly.type
_entity_poly.pdbx_seq_one_letter_code
_entity_poly.pdbx_strand_id
1 'polypeptide(L)'
;RPIGNARMYVLDASGRPVPRGVAGELYVGGAVVTRGYVGRPELTAERYVPDAYSEEAGARLYRTGDKVRQREDGKLEFLGRVDFQLKVRGYRVELGEVEAGLGACEGVREAVVVA
;
A
#
# COMPACT_ATOMS: atom_id res chain seq x y z
N ARG A 1 9.26 -9.95 -8.99
CA ARG A 1 8.94 -11.33 -8.56
C ARG A 1 8.93 -11.32 -7.05
N PRO A 2 8.04 -12.10 -6.39
CA PRO A 2 8.00 -12.15 -4.93
C PRO A 2 9.29 -12.75 -4.37
N ILE A 3 9.66 -12.32 -3.17
CA ILE A 3 10.66 -12.98 -2.33
C ILE A 3 10.07 -14.27 -1.74
N GLY A 4 10.91 -15.17 -1.23
CA GLY A 4 10.45 -16.44 -0.63
C GLY A 4 9.36 -16.21 0.44
N ASN A 5 8.34 -17.06 0.44
CA ASN A 5 7.18 -17.01 1.35
C ASN A 5 6.28 -15.76 1.25
N ALA A 6 6.57 -14.83 0.34
CA ALA A 6 5.66 -13.74 0.00
C ALA A 6 4.73 -14.16 -1.14
N ARG A 7 3.46 -13.76 -1.03
CA ARG A 7 2.49 -13.79 -2.13
C ARG A 7 2.23 -12.36 -2.58
N MET A 8 2.03 -12.15 -3.88
CA MET A 8 1.73 -10.83 -4.44
C MET A 8 0.52 -10.95 -5.35
N TYR A 9 -0.45 -10.07 -5.15
CA TYR A 9 -1.65 -9.99 -5.95
C TYR A 9 -1.80 -8.57 -6.51
N VAL A 10 -2.22 -8.46 -7.77
CA VAL A 10 -2.61 -7.18 -8.37
C VAL A 10 -4.12 -7.20 -8.46
N LEU A 11 -4.79 -6.38 -7.65
CA LEU A 11 -6.24 -6.45 -7.45
C LEU A 11 -6.96 -5.22 -8.03
N ASP A 12 -8.19 -5.41 -8.48
CA ASP A 12 -9.14 -4.35 -8.82
C ASP A 12 -9.80 -3.75 -7.56
N ALA A 13 -10.64 -2.73 -7.74
CA ALA A 13 -11.36 -2.08 -6.63
C ALA A 13 -12.38 -3.01 -5.94
N SER A 14 -12.76 -4.13 -6.56
CA SER A 14 -13.61 -5.17 -5.97
C SER A 14 -12.79 -6.25 -5.27
N GLY A 15 -11.47 -6.09 -5.18
CA GLY A 15 -10.56 -7.02 -4.53
C GLY A 15 -10.27 -8.27 -5.34
N ARG A 16 -10.54 -8.30 -6.66
CA ARG A 16 -10.33 -9.46 -7.55
C ARG A 16 -9.05 -9.33 -8.37
N PRO A 17 -8.37 -10.43 -8.74
CA PRO A 17 -7.13 -10.34 -9.50
C PRO A 17 -7.37 -9.79 -10.90
N VAL A 18 -6.54 -8.84 -11.33
CA VAL A 18 -6.60 -8.32 -12.70
C VAL A 18 -5.80 -9.20 -13.67
N PRO A 19 -6.17 -9.24 -14.96
CA PRO A 19 -5.35 -9.89 -15.98
C PRO A 19 -3.94 -9.28 -16.10
N ARG A 20 -3.01 -10.04 -16.69
CA ARG A 20 -1.70 -9.51 -17.09
C ARG A 20 -1.89 -8.32 -18.04
N GLY A 21 -1.02 -7.33 -17.94
CA GLY A 21 -1.13 -6.11 -18.73
C GLY A 21 -2.14 -5.08 -18.20
N VAL A 22 -2.94 -5.42 -17.17
CA VAL A 22 -3.92 -4.51 -16.56
C VAL A 22 -3.36 -3.91 -15.28
N ALA A 23 -3.59 -2.62 -15.07
CA ALA A 23 -3.19 -1.92 -13.85
C ALA A 23 -4.17 -2.23 -12.71
N GLY A 24 -3.63 -2.47 -11.52
CA GLY A 24 -4.38 -2.61 -10.27
C GLY A 24 -3.53 -2.18 -9.08
N GLU A 25 -4.04 -2.39 -7.87
CA GLU A 25 -3.29 -2.12 -6.65
C GLU A 25 -2.55 -3.39 -6.18
N LEU A 26 -1.32 -3.22 -5.70
CA LEU A 26 -0.51 -4.32 -5.18
C LEU A 26 -0.91 -4.66 -3.74
N TYR A 27 -1.18 -5.94 -3.51
CA TYR A 27 -1.39 -6.54 -2.20
C TYR A 27 -0.33 -7.61 -1.93
N VAL A 28 0.16 -7.66 -0.69
CA VAL A 28 1.18 -8.62 -0.26
C VAL A 28 0.62 -9.55 0.81
N GLY A 29 0.73 -10.85 0.58
CA GLY A 29 0.31 -11.91 1.50
C GLY A 29 1.48 -12.81 1.93
N GLY A 30 1.16 -13.82 2.73
CA GLY A 30 2.12 -14.82 3.21
C GLY A 30 2.87 -14.42 4.48
N ALA A 31 3.91 -15.18 4.83
CA ALA A 31 4.61 -15.07 6.12
C ALA A 31 5.32 -13.72 6.35
N VAL A 32 5.46 -12.91 5.30
CA VAL A 32 6.07 -11.57 5.36
C VAL A 32 5.12 -10.49 5.86
N VAL A 33 3.82 -10.79 5.99
CA VAL A 33 2.82 -9.83 6.48
C VAL A 33 3.01 -9.61 7.98
N THR A 34 3.18 -8.36 8.39
CA THR A 34 3.45 -7.99 9.78
C THR A 34 2.17 -8.01 10.63
N ARG A 35 2.31 -7.79 11.94
CA ARG A 35 1.17 -7.83 12.88
C ARG A 35 0.15 -6.70 12.63
N GLY A 36 0.62 -5.52 12.25
CA GLY A 36 -0.19 -4.31 12.13
C GLY A 36 0.52 -3.08 12.68
N TYR A 37 -0.23 -2.01 12.89
CA TYR A 37 0.25 -0.77 13.47
C TYR A 37 0.02 -0.74 14.98
N VAL A 38 1.08 -0.44 15.74
CA VAL A 38 1.04 -0.39 17.21
C VAL A 38 0.07 0.71 17.66
N GLY A 39 -0.90 0.35 18.50
CA GLY A 39 -1.89 1.29 19.05
C GLY A 39 -2.85 1.91 18.03
N ARG A 40 -2.95 1.34 16.82
CA ARG A 40 -3.78 1.87 15.72
C ARG A 40 -4.60 0.74 15.07
N PRO A 41 -5.59 0.19 15.79
CA PRO A 41 -6.38 -0.95 15.30
C PRO A 41 -7.21 -0.61 14.05
N GLU A 42 -7.72 0.62 13.93
CA GLU A 42 -8.52 1.05 12.78
C GLU A 42 -7.69 1.07 11.50
N LEU A 43 -6.51 1.70 11.56
CA LEU A 43 -5.57 1.72 10.44
C LEU A 43 -5.06 0.31 10.10
N THR A 44 -4.91 -0.54 11.13
CA THR A 44 -4.55 -1.95 10.92
C THR A 44 -5.66 -2.68 10.16
N ALA A 45 -6.92 -2.52 10.54
CA ALA A 45 -8.04 -3.14 9.85
C ALA A 45 -8.20 -2.62 8.41
N GLU A 46 -7.93 -1.33 8.18
CA GLU A 46 -7.96 -0.72 6.84
C GLU A 46 -6.87 -1.30 5.92
N ARG A 47 -5.64 -1.45 6.42
CA ARG A 47 -4.48 -1.85 5.60
C ARG A 47 -4.18 -3.35 5.60
N TYR A 48 -4.67 -4.10 6.58
CA TYR A 48 -4.48 -5.55 6.71
C TYR A 48 -5.82 -6.27 6.59
N VAL A 49 -6.20 -6.57 5.34
CA VAL A 49 -7.50 -7.16 4.99
C VAL A 49 -7.42 -8.70 4.93
N PRO A 50 -8.53 -9.44 5.02
CA PRO A 50 -8.51 -10.89 4.85
C PRO A 50 -7.93 -11.35 3.50
N ASP A 51 -7.11 -12.40 3.52
CA ASP A 51 -6.59 -13.03 2.29
C ASP A 51 -7.57 -14.09 1.77
N ALA A 52 -8.46 -13.69 0.86
CA ALA A 52 -9.42 -14.58 0.21
C ALA A 52 -8.77 -15.64 -0.72
N TYR A 53 -7.46 -15.57 -0.94
CA TYR A 53 -6.72 -16.45 -1.84
C TYR A 53 -5.83 -17.45 -1.09
N SER A 54 -5.79 -17.38 0.23
CA SER A 54 -5.05 -18.31 1.06
C SER A 54 -5.97 -19.39 1.62
N GLU A 55 -5.48 -20.63 1.64
CA GLU A 55 -6.11 -21.74 2.35
C GLU A 55 -5.83 -21.69 3.87
N GLU A 56 -4.89 -20.85 4.30
CA GLU A 56 -4.53 -20.70 5.70
C GLU A 56 -5.55 -19.83 6.45
N ALA A 57 -6.15 -20.40 7.50
CA ALA A 57 -7.12 -19.70 8.33
C ALA A 57 -6.52 -18.45 8.98
N GLY A 58 -7.20 -17.31 8.84
CA GLY A 58 -6.75 -16.03 9.39
C GLY A 58 -5.62 -15.35 8.60
N ALA A 59 -5.28 -15.85 7.42
CA ALA A 59 -4.34 -15.17 6.52
C ALA A 59 -4.83 -13.76 6.16
N ARG A 60 -3.87 -12.85 6.00
CA ARG A 60 -4.12 -11.43 5.70
C ARG A 60 -3.30 -10.95 4.53
N LEU A 61 -3.82 -9.97 3.82
CA LEU A 61 -3.14 -9.18 2.81
C LEU A 61 -2.82 -7.79 3.37
N TYR A 62 -1.58 -7.34 3.17
CA TYR A 62 -1.20 -5.95 3.34
C TYR A 62 -1.45 -5.17 2.05
N ARG A 63 -2.29 -4.12 2.14
CA ARG A 63 -2.62 -3.18 1.09
C ARG A 63 -1.52 -2.12 0.95
N THR A 64 -0.72 -2.21 -0.11
CA THR A 64 0.51 -1.42 -0.21
C THR A 64 0.28 0.05 -0.56
N GLY A 65 -0.81 0.39 -1.24
CA GLY A 65 -1.02 1.70 -1.87
C GLY A 65 -0.26 1.88 -3.19
N ASP A 66 0.48 0.87 -3.66
CA ASP A 66 1.22 0.94 -4.92
C ASP A 66 0.33 0.51 -6.10
N LYS A 67 0.23 1.36 -7.12
CA LYS A 67 -0.40 1.01 -8.39
C LYS A 67 0.64 0.31 -9.27
N VAL A 68 0.34 -0.89 -9.70
CA VAL A 68 1.25 -1.73 -10.47
C VAL A 68 0.53 -2.43 -11.62
N ARG A 69 1.31 -2.99 -12.54
CA ARG A 69 0.84 -3.91 -13.57
C ARG A 69 1.80 -5.08 -13.69
N GLN A 70 1.27 -6.29 -13.86
CA GLN A 70 2.11 -7.44 -14.21
C GLN A 70 2.38 -7.45 -15.71
N ARG A 71 3.67 -7.44 -16.08
CA ARG A 71 4.15 -7.57 -17.46
C ARG A 71 4.11 -9.03 -17.92
N GLU A 72 4.20 -9.26 -19.22
CA GLU A 72 4.26 -10.60 -19.82
C GLU A 72 5.40 -11.46 -19.25
N ASP A 73 6.56 -10.85 -18.95
CA ASP A 73 7.71 -11.51 -18.33
C ASP A 73 7.52 -11.90 -16.84
N GLY A 74 6.32 -11.63 -16.31
CA GLY A 74 5.93 -11.90 -14.92
C GLY A 74 6.50 -10.91 -13.90
N LYS A 75 7.19 -9.85 -14.33
CA LYS A 75 7.64 -8.78 -13.44
C LYS A 75 6.51 -7.78 -13.19
N LEU A 76 6.58 -7.09 -12.05
CA LEU A 76 5.69 -5.98 -11.74
C LEU A 76 6.33 -4.68 -12.23
N GLU A 77 5.57 -3.92 -13.00
CA GLU A 77 5.87 -2.55 -13.37
C GLU A 77 5.16 -1.62 -12.38
N PHE A 78 5.93 -0.72 -11.76
CA PHE A 78 5.39 0.30 -10.85
C PHE A 78 4.86 1.48 -11.66
N LEU A 79 3.62 1.88 -11.38
CA LEU A 79 2.91 2.94 -12.10
C LEU A 79 2.63 4.18 -11.23
N GLY A 80 2.97 4.14 -9.95
CA GLY A 80 2.74 5.24 -9.01
C GLY A 80 2.05 4.78 -7.73
N ARG A 81 1.60 5.75 -6.95
CA ARG A 81 0.84 5.57 -5.72
C ARG A 81 -0.64 5.84 -5.97
N VAL A 82 -1.50 5.16 -5.23
CA VAL A 82 -2.95 5.46 -5.19
C VAL A 82 -3.29 6.51 -4.13
N ASP A 83 -2.34 6.81 -3.24
CA ASP A 83 -2.46 7.81 -2.18
C ASP A 83 -1.36 8.88 -2.29
N PHE A 84 -1.31 9.77 -1.30
CA PHE A 84 -0.43 10.95 -1.27
C PHE A 84 0.99 10.67 -0.77
N GLN A 85 1.32 9.41 -0.46
CA GLN A 85 2.65 9.06 0.02
C GLN A 85 3.69 9.24 -1.10
N LEU A 86 4.87 9.76 -0.78
CA LEU A 86 5.96 9.89 -1.74
C LEU A 86 7.30 9.41 -1.20
N LYS A 87 8.27 9.27 -2.12
CA LYS A 87 9.65 8.96 -1.78
C LYS A 87 10.55 10.15 -2.12
N VAL A 88 11.02 10.89 -1.11
CA VAL A 88 12.06 11.91 -1.30
C VAL A 88 13.40 11.29 -0.98
N ARG A 89 14.30 11.16 -1.97
CA ARG A 89 15.68 10.68 -1.76
C ARG A 89 15.75 9.35 -0.97
N GLY A 90 14.80 8.45 -1.20
CA GLY A 90 14.70 7.15 -0.52
C GLY A 90 13.90 7.13 0.78
N TYR A 91 13.53 8.29 1.33
CA TYR A 91 12.70 8.40 2.52
C TYR A 91 11.22 8.34 2.17
N ARG A 92 10.45 7.53 2.91
CA ARG A 92 8.99 7.51 2.84
C ARG A 92 8.47 8.73 3.58
N VAL A 93 7.75 9.60 2.87
CA VAL A 93 7.15 10.82 3.43
C VAL A 93 5.65 10.74 3.23
N GLU A 94 4.91 10.94 4.31
CA GLU A 94 3.45 11.10 4.29
C GLU A 94 3.15 12.61 4.27
N LEU A 95 2.55 13.11 3.18
CA LEU A 95 2.36 14.57 3.02
C LEU A 95 1.53 15.19 4.14
N GLY A 96 0.52 14.48 4.63
CA GLY A 96 -0.31 14.93 5.75
C GLY A 96 0.45 15.11 7.07
N GLU A 97 1.56 14.39 7.28
CA GLU A 97 2.42 14.61 8.44
C GLU A 97 3.12 15.97 8.36
N VAL A 98 3.58 16.34 7.15
CA VAL A 98 4.20 17.65 6.90
C VAL A 98 3.17 18.76 7.03
N GLU A 99 1.97 18.58 6.46
CA GLU A 99 0.86 19.54 6.61
C GLU A 99 0.48 19.75 8.07
N ALA A 100 0.37 18.69 8.87
CA ALA A 100 0.08 18.78 10.29
C ALA A 100 1.19 19.53 11.06
N GLY A 101 2.46 19.28 10.72
CA GLY A 101 3.59 20.01 11.28
C GLY A 101 3.54 21.51 10.95
N LEU A 102 3.24 21.87 9.71
CA LEU A 102 3.09 23.26 9.26
C LEU A 102 1.88 23.94 9.92
N GLY A 103 0.75 23.25 10.04
CA GLY A 103 -0.45 23.76 10.68
C GLY A 103 -0.31 24.00 12.19
N ALA A 104 0.69 23.39 12.83
CA ALA A 104 1.01 23.63 14.23
C ALA A 104 1.86 24.90 14.45
N CYS A 105 2.35 25.55 13.39
CA CYS A 105 3.13 26.79 13.50
C CYS A 105 2.23 28.01 13.73
N GLU A 106 2.66 28.91 14.63
CA GLU A 106 1.95 30.16 14.89
C GLU A 106 1.85 31.01 13.61
N GLY A 107 0.66 31.54 13.35
CA GLY A 107 0.37 32.36 12.16
C GLY A 107 0.00 31.57 10.90
N VAL A 108 0.07 30.24 10.91
CA VAL A 108 -0.37 29.41 9.78
C VAL A 108 -1.86 29.05 9.96
N ARG A 109 -2.71 29.53 9.04
CA ARG A 109 -4.14 29.17 9.03
C ARG A 109 -4.39 27.82 8.36
N GLU A 110 -3.78 27.61 7.20
CA GLU A 110 -3.95 26.43 6.35
C GLU A 110 -2.62 26.14 5.64
N ALA A 111 -2.32 24.86 5.43
CA ALA A 111 -1.14 24.39 4.70
C ALA A 111 -1.53 23.22 3.79
N VAL A 112 -0.95 23.20 2.58
CA VAL A 112 -1.07 22.09 1.64
C VAL A 112 0.32 21.75 1.13
N VAL A 113 0.66 20.48 1.08
CA VAL A 113 1.95 19.98 0.56
C VAL A 113 1.69 19.17 -0.70
N VAL A 114 2.46 19.44 -1.77
CA VAL A 114 2.32 18.80 -3.09
C VAL A 114 3.67 18.28 -3.57
N ALA A 115 3.63 17.34 -4.53
CA ALA A 115 4.80 16.69 -5.13
C ALA A 115 5.29 17.39 -6.41
#